data_AF-X8BJ88-F1
#
_entry.id   AF-X8BJ88-F1
#
_cell.length_a   1.000
_cell.length_b   1.000
_cell.length_c   1.000
_cell.angle_alpha   90.00
_cell.angle_beta   90.00
_cell.angle_gamma   90.00
#
_symmetry.space_group_name_H-M   'P 1'
#
loop_
_entity.id
_entity.type
_entity.pdbx_description
1 polymer ?
#
loop_
_entity_poly.entity_id
_entity_poly.type
_entity_poly.pdbx_seq_one_letter_code
_entity_poly.pdbx_strand_id
1 'polypeptide(L)'
;MALDALETQADAVEPTVERRSPVETTNVQLPTGDRLQIPTGAETLRLKGYLIMCRNSSRDYAEFAELVDAVEPETAAVILAGMDRYYCCRQPRREWVASQLVRRLADPHPSDIDDEDWSDPDARAEWEEVRQRCLSVAVAMLEEAR
;
A
#
# COMPACT_ATOMS: atom_id res chain seq x y z
N MET A 1 9.98 -24.00 -35.58
CA MET A 1 8.67 -23.89 -34.92
C MET A 1 8.91 -24.04 -33.42
N ALA A 2 9.20 -22.93 -32.76
CA ALA A 2 9.59 -22.89 -31.34
C ALA A 2 9.22 -21.52 -30.74
N LEU A 3 7.98 -21.10 -30.98
CA LEU A 3 7.42 -19.84 -30.47
C LEU A 3 6.05 -20.09 -29.83
N ASP A 4 5.87 -21.28 -29.26
CA ASP A 4 4.59 -21.74 -28.69
C ASP A 4 4.71 -22.06 -27.19
N ALA A 5 5.63 -21.36 -26.50
CA ALA A 5 5.94 -21.59 -25.08
C ALA A 5 5.86 -20.32 -24.22
N LEU A 6 5.30 -19.22 -24.75
CA LEU A 6 5.17 -17.95 -24.02
C LEU A 6 3.73 -17.46 -23.86
N GLU A 7 2.73 -18.26 -24.20
CA GLU A 7 1.37 -18.04 -23.69
C GLU A 7 1.25 -18.72 -22.33
N THR A 8 1.91 -18.15 -21.32
CA THR A 8 1.44 -18.34 -19.95
C THR A 8 0.16 -17.53 -19.85
N GLN A 9 -0.94 -18.24 -20.09
CA GLN A 9 -2.33 -17.85 -19.87
C GLN A 9 -2.41 -16.76 -18.78
N ALA A 10 -2.56 -15.51 -19.22
CA ALA A 10 -2.77 -14.34 -18.38
C ALA A 10 -4.20 -14.33 -17.83
N ASP A 11 -4.63 -15.46 -17.28
CA ASP A 11 -5.81 -15.58 -16.42
C ASP A 11 -5.39 -15.31 -14.97
N ALA A 12 -4.52 -14.31 -14.79
CA ALA A 12 -4.04 -13.90 -13.49
C ALA A 12 -5.15 -13.09 -12.82
N VAL A 13 -6.17 -13.79 -12.31
CA VAL A 13 -7.05 -13.25 -11.27
C VAL A 13 -6.12 -12.66 -10.21
N GLU A 14 -6.09 -11.32 -10.11
CA GLU A 14 -5.34 -10.65 -9.05
C GLU A 14 -5.77 -11.30 -7.74
N PRO A 15 -4.86 -11.94 -7.00
CA PRO A 15 -5.30 -12.84 -5.97
C PRO A 15 -5.91 -12.01 -4.84
N THR A 16 -7.10 -12.42 -4.43
CA THR A 16 -7.87 -11.72 -3.41
C THR A 16 -7.11 -11.74 -2.09
N VAL A 17 -6.77 -10.55 -1.60
CA VAL A 17 -6.16 -10.33 -0.29
C VAL A 17 -7.27 -10.29 0.75
N GLU A 18 -7.12 -11.02 1.85
CA GLU A 18 -8.09 -11.08 2.94
C GLU A 18 -7.41 -10.81 4.29
N ARG A 19 -8.13 -10.14 5.19
CA ARG A 19 -7.69 -9.85 6.55
C ARG A 19 -7.77 -11.11 7.42
N ARG A 20 -6.76 -11.37 8.25
CA ARG A 20 -6.65 -12.59 9.09
C ARG A 20 -6.49 -12.37 10.59
N SER A 21 -6.18 -11.16 11.00
CA SER A 21 -5.94 -10.80 12.41
C SER A 21 -6.98 -9.77 12.84
N PRO A 22 -7.41 -9.68 14.11
CA PRO A 22 -8.33 -8.62 14.61
C PRO A 22 -7.75 -7.20 14.49
N VAL A 23 -8.59 -6.16 14.55
CA VAL A 23 -8.15 -4.75 14.46
C VAL A 23 -7.34 -4.37 15.67
N GLU A 24 -6.11 -3.91 15.46
CA GLU A 24 -5.27 -3.39 16.54
C GLU A 24 -5.69 -1.97 16.89
N THR A 25 -6.19 -1.82 18.11
CA THR A 25 -6.76 -0.55 18.61
C THR A 25 -5.95 0.05 19.76
N THR A 26 -5.96 1.37 19.86
CA THR A 26 -5.49 2.13 21.03
C THR A 26 -6.63 2.97 21.61
N ASN A 27 -6.47 3.48 22.84
CA ASN A 27 -7.42 4.40 23.46
C ASN A 27 -6.84 5.82 23.47
N VAL A 28 -7.66 6.80 23.12
CA VAL A 28 -7.32 8.22 23.20
C VAL A 28 -8.31 8.93 24.12
N GLN A 29 -7.79 9.89 24.88
CA GLN A 29 -8.58 10.73 25.77
C GLN A 29 -8.99 11.99 24.99
N LEU A 30 -10.29 12.22 24.84
CA LEU A 30 -10.80 13.41 24.19
C LEU A 30 -10.76 14.62 25.15
N PRO A 31 -10.66 15.86 24.62
CA PRO A 31 -10.75 17.08 25.43
C PRO A 31 -12.06 17.19 26.23
N THR A 32 -13.11 16.49 25.79
CA THR A 32 -14.41 16.41 26.48
C THR A 32 -14.39 15.56 27.75
N GLY A 33 -13.34 14.75 27.96
CA GLY A 33 -13.26 13.76 29.03
C GLY A 33 -13.71 12.34 28.62
N ASP A 34 -14.23 12.16 27.41
CA ASP A 34 -14.59 10.84 26.88
C ASP A 34 -13.35 10.04 26.43
N ARG A 35 -13.41 8.71 26.56
CA ARG A 35 -12.38 7.80 26.05
C ARG A 35 -12.84 7.16 24.75
N LEU A 36 -12.09 7.36 23.67
CA LEU A 36 -12.37 6.78 22.36
C LEU A 36 -11.39 5.65 22.05
N GLN A 37 -11.90 4.52 21.59
CA GLN A 37 -11.08 3.44 21.04
C GLN A 37 -10.95 3.63 19.53
N ILE A 38 -9.71 3.73 19.04
CA ILE A 38 -9.38 3.99 17.63
C ILE A 38 -8.37 2.95 17.12
N PRO A 39 -8.24 2.72 15.80
CA PRO A 39 -7.12 1.97 15.24
C PRO A 39 -5.78 2.59 15.63
N THR A 40 -4.75 1.76 15.80
CA THR A 40 -3.38 2.25 15.95
C THR A 40 -2.89 2.89 14.65
N GLY A 41 -1.89 3.78 14.71
CA GLY A 41 -1.27 4.34 13.49
C GLY A 41 -0.73 3.25 12.55
N ALA A 42 -0.11 2.21 13.12
CA ALA A 42 0.35 1.06 12.35
C ALA A 42 -0.80 0.26 11.70
N GLU A 43 -1.94 0.12 12.37
CA GLU A 43 -3.15 -0.51 11.80
C GLU A 43 -3.69 0.32 10.63
N THR A 44 -3.79 1.63 10.79
CA THR A 44 -4.25 2.55 9.74
C THR A 44 -3.34 2.49 8.51
N LEU A 45 -2.02 2.47 8.70
CA LEU A 45 -1.07 2.38 7.59
C LEU A 45 -1.17 1.05 6.84
N ARG A 46 -1.29 -0.08 7.55
CA ARG A 46 -1.50 -1.39 6.92
C ARG A 46 -2.83 -1.49 6.20
N LEU A 47 -3.89 -0.92 6.75
CA LEU A 47 -5.18 -0.82 6.06
C LEU A 47 -5.03 -0.04 4.76
N LYS A 48 -4.25 1.05 4.73
CA LYS A 48 -4.01 1.81 3.51
C LYS A 48 -3.20 1.03 2.47
N GLY A 49 -2.15 0.33 2.88
CA GLY A 49 -1.45 -0.61 2.00
C GLY A 49 -2.38 -1.67 1.42
N TYR A 50 -3.31 -2.19 2.21
CA TYR A 50 -4.33 -3.14 1.75
C TYR A 50 -5.30 -2.52 0.72
N LEU A 51 -5.73 -1.27 0.93
CA LEU A 51 -6.60 -0.58 -0.02
C LEU A 51 -5.89 -0.30 -1.36
N ILE A 52 -4.60 0.07 -1.33
CA ILE A 52 -3.77 0.16 -2.54
C ILE A 52 -3.77 -1.18 -3.26
N MET A 53 -3.63 -2.30 -2.54
CA MET A 53 -3.66 -3.65 -3.11
C MET A 53 -5.02 -4.05 -3.71
N CYS A 54 -6.13 -3.56 -3.19
CA CYS A 54 -7.47 -3.97 -3.65
C CYS A 54 -8.09 -3.04 -4.70
N ARG A 55 -7.85 -1.73 -4.56
CA ARG A 55 -8.51 -0.69 -5.37
C ARG A 55 -7.55 -0.03 -6.35
N ASN A 56 -6.29 0.12 -5.94
CA ASN A 56 -5.26 0.76 -6.73
C ASN A 56 -5.66 2.17 -7.21
N SER A 57 -6.30 2.99 -6.35
CA SER A 57 -6.76 4.33 -6.74
C SER A 57 -5.76 5.42 -6.40
N SER A 58 -5.76 6.51 -7.17
CA SER A 58 -4.96 7.71 -6.94
C SER A 58 -5.13 8.27 -5.54
N ARG A 59 -6.39 8.30 -5.05
CA ARG A 59 -6.74 8.70 -3.70
C ARG A 59 -6.13 7.82 -2.63
N ASP A 60 -6.09 6.50 -2.84
CA ASP A 60 -5.46 5.59 -1.87
C ASP A 60 -3.96 5.83 -1.75
N TYR A 61 -3.28 6.17 -2.85
CA TYR A 61 -1.87 6.57 -2.85
C TYR A 61 -1.65 7.93 -2.17
N ALA A 62 -2.50 8.93 -2.44
CA ALA A 62 -2.39 10.24 -1.81
C ALA A 62 -2.60 10.15 -0.28
N GLU A 63 -3.66 9.47 0.18
CA GLU A 63 -3.92 9.26 1.61
C GLU A 63 -2.81 8.42 2.27
N PHE A 64 -2.19 7.49 1.54
CA PHE A 64 -1.02 6.75 2.04
C PHE A 64 0.20 7.66 2.20
N ALA A 65 0.48 8.51 1.22
CA ALA A 65 1.60 9.45 1.27
C ALA A 65 1.47 10.44 2.45
N GLU A 66 0.26 10.94 2.72
CA GLU A 66 -0.01 11.78 3.90
C GLU A 66 0.26 11.05 5.23
N LEU A 67 -0.10 9.77 5.32
CA LEU A 67 0.20 8.98 6.53
C LEU A 67 1.71 8.76 6.72
N VAL A 68 2.45 8.56 5.63
CA VAL A 68 3.90 8.40 5.66
C VAL A 68 4.59 9.66 6.16
N ASP A 69 4.12 10.85 5.74
CA ASP A 69 4.62 12.14 6.24
C ASP A 69 4.48 12.29 7.77
N ALA A 70 3.49 11.61 8.37
CA ALA A 70 3.27 11.64 9.82
C ALA A 70 4.13 10.64 10.63
N VAL A 71 4.73 9.62 9.99
CA VAL A 71 5.44 8.53 10.68
C VAL A 71 6.87 8.26 10.21
N GLU A 72 7.32 8.93 9.14
CA GLU A 72 8.58 8.70 8.41
C GLU A 72 8.58 7.41 7.55
N PRO A 73 9.24 7.43 6.37
CA PRO A 73 9.27 6.28 5.45
C PRO A 73 9.83 4.98 6.04
N GLU A 74 10.86 5.07 6.88
CA GLU A 74 11.53 3.91 7.48
C GLU A 74 10.61 3.20 8.47
N THR A 75 9.92 3.96 9.32
CA THR A 75 8.90 3.42 10.23
C THR A 75 7.76 2.78 9.44
N ALA A 76 7.33 3.43 8.34
CA ALA A 76 6.31 2.87 7.46
C ALA A 76 6.77 1.53 6.86
N ALA A 77 8.02 1.44 6.42
CA ALA A 77 8.60 0.21 5.89
C ALA A 77 8.59 -0.94 6.91
N VAL A 78 9.02 -0.69 8.15
CA VAL A 78 9.01 -1.69 9.23
C VAL A 78 7.59 -2.21 9.49
N ILE A 79 6.60 -1.31 9.51
CA ILE A 79 5.18 -1.67 9.70
C ILE A 79 4.68 -2.55 8.54
N LEU A 80 4.98 -2.16 7.30
CA LEU A 80 4.48 -2.81 6.09
C LEU A 80 5.23 -4.11 5.74
N ALA A 81 6.48 -4.28 6.18
CA ALA A 81 7.18 -5.57 6.11
C ALA A 81 6.42 -6.66 6.88
N GLY A 82 5.68 -6.28 7.92
CA GLY A 82 4.83 -7.18 8.69
C GLY A 82 3.47 -7.48 8.09
N MET A 83 3.14 -6.97 6.89
CA MET A 83 1.78 -6.98 6.34
C MET A 83 1.21 -8.39 6.15
N ASP A 84 2.03 -9.38 5.77
CA ASP A 84 1.61 -10.77 5.57
C ASP A 84 1.09 -11.46 6.86
N ARG A 85 1.37 -10.90 8.05
CA ARG A 85 0.79 -11.37 9.33
C ARG A 85 -0.68 -10.96 9.50
N TYR A 86 -1.11 -9.91 8.82
CA TYR A 86 -2.43 -9.29 8.98
C TYR A 86 -3.32 -9.51 7.78
N TYR A 87 -2.72 -9.59 6.59
CA TYR A 87 -3.38 -9.80 5.32
C TYR A 87 -2.70 -10.97 4.61
N CYS A 88 -3.46 -11.91 4.06
CA CYS A 88 -2.90 -12.94 3.20
C CYS A 88 -3.71 -13.06 1.91
N CYS A 89 -3.02 -13.43 0.83
CA CYS A 89 -3.72 -13.91 -0.35
C CYS A 89 -4.23 -15.33 -0.12
N ARG A 90 -5.34 -15.69 -0.78
CA ARG A 90 -5.90 -17.05 -0.71
C ARG A 90 -4.99 -18.11 -1.35
N GLN A 91 -3.99 -17.68 -2.12
CA GLN A 91 -3.00 -18.54 -2.77
C GLN A 91 -1.82 -18.82 -1.82
N PRO A 92 -1.19 -20.01 -1.85
CA PRO A 92 -0.22 -20.44 -0.84
C PRO A 92 1.18 -19.80 -0.94
N ARG A 93 1.33 -18.61 -1.54
CA ARG A 93 2.64 -17.94 -1.64
C ARG A 93 2.94 -17.16 -0.35
N ARG A 94 4.03 -17.53 0.34
CA ARG A 94 4.57 -16.78 1.49
C ARG A 94 5.05 -15.39 1.04
N GLU A 95 4.87 -14.38 1.89
CA GLU A 95 5.37 -12.98 1.71
C GLU A 95 4.86 -12.29 0.43
N TRP A 96 3.73 -12.78 -0.10
CA TRP A 96 3.20 -12.29 -1.35
C TRP A 96 2.64 -10.87 -1.20
N VAL A 97 2.01 -10.54 -0.07
CA VAL A 97 1.32 -9.25 0.09
C VAL A 97 2.33 -8.11 0.22
N ALA A 98 3.31 -8.22 1.13
CA ALA A 98 4.34 -7.20 1.27
C ALA A 98 5.15 -7.02 -0.03
N SER A 99 5.52 -8.12 -0.70
CA SER A 99 6.26 -8.06 -1.97
C SER A 99 5.47 -7.40 -3.10
N GLN A 100 4.16 -7.67 -3.22
CA GLN A 100 3.34 -6.97 -4.20
C GLN A 100 3.12 -5.51 -3.85
N LEU A 101 2.96 -5.19 -2.56
CA LEU A 101 2.82 -3.81 -2.13
C LEU A 101 4.06 -3.00 -2.50
N VAL A 102 5.27 -3.54 -2.27
CA VAL A 102 6.53 -2.91 -2.71
C VAL A 102 6.49 -2.59 -4.21
N ARG A 103 6.05 -3.53 -5.05
CA ARG A 103 5.94 -3.30 -6.51
C ARG A 103 4.98 -2.16 -6.83
N ARG A 104 3.82 -2.11 -6.18
CA ARG A 104 2.81 -1.04 -6.39
C ARG A 104 3.26 0.32 -5.86
N LEU A 105 4.10 0.35 -4.83
CA LEU A 105 4.64 1.59 -4.26
C LEU A 105 5.86 2.10 -5.05
N ALA A 106 6.68 1.20 -5.59
CA ALA A 106 7.86 1.55 -6.38
C ALA A 106 7.51 2.19 -7.73
N ASP A 107 6.37 1.80 -8.30
CA ASP A 107 5.85 2.34 -9.56
C ASP A 107 4.32 2.51 -9.49
N PRO A 108 3.82 3.58 -8.82
CA PRO A 108 2.39 3.81 -8.65
C PRO A 108 1.70 4.04 -9.99
N HIS A 109 0.79 3.13 -10.35
CA HIS A 109 -0.01 3.19 -11.57
C HIS A 109 -1.50 3.05 -11.22
N PRO A 110 -2.16 4.12 -10.75
CA PRO A 110 -3.54 4.06 -10.27
C PRO A 110 -4.53 3.75 -11.41
N SER A 111 -5.63 3.05 -11.09
CA SER A 111 -6.61 2.58 -12.08
C SER A 111 -7.62 3.64 -12.53
N ASP A 112 -7.70 4.75 -11.83
CA ASP A 112 -8.69 5.82 -11.99
C ASP A 112 -8.13 7.10 -12.62
N ILE A 113 -6.87 7.06 -13.07
CA ILE A 113 -6.23 8.17 -13.79
C ILE A 113 -5.65 7.63 -15.08
N ASP A 114 -5.99 8.28 -16.19
CA ASP A 114 -5.36 8.03 -17.49
C ASP A 114 -4.17 8.98 -17.70
N ASP A 115 -3.23 8.61 -18.59
CA ASP A 115 -2.05 9.45 -18.90
C ASP A 115 -2.43 10.87 -19.40
N GLU A 116 -3.66 11.06 -19.88
CA GLU A 116 -4.21 12.31 -20.39
C GLU A 116 -4.75 13.27 -19.29
N ASP A 117 -4.99 12.77 -18.07
CA ASP A 117 -5.58 13.53 -16.96
C ASP A 117 -4.62 14.57 -16.34
N TRP A 118 -3.32 14.50 -16.64
CA TRP A 118 -2.29 15.40 -16.09
C TRP A 118 -2.13 16.73 -16.82
N SER A 119 -3.22 17.26 -17.39
CA SER A 119 -3.21 18.53 -18.13
C SER A 119 -2.95 19.75 -17.22
N ASP A 120 -3.21 19.62 -15.92
CA ASP A 120 -2.91 20.63 -14.91
C ASP A 120 -1.50 20.43 -14.32
N PRO A 121 -0.58 21.41 -14.46
CA PRO A 121 0.77 21.31 -13.93
C PRO A 121 0.84 21.20 -12.41
N ASP A 122 -0.09 21.82 -11.67
CA ASP A 122 -0.09 21.78 -10.20
C ASP A 122 -0.50 20.38 -9.72
N ALA A 123 -1.58 19.81 -10.28
CA ALA A 123 -1.99 18.44 -10.00
C ALA A 123 -0.90 17.42 -10.36
N ARG A 124 -0.15 17.65 -11.45
CA ARG A 124 0.97 16.81 -11.83
C ARG A 124 2.12 16.88 -10.83
N ALA A 125 2.44 18.07 -10.32
CA ALA A 125 3.47 18.24 -9.31
C ALA A 125 3.08 17.53 -8.01
N GLU A 126 1.85 17.71 -7.53
CA GLU A 126 1.32 17.00 -6.36
C GLU A 126 1.42 15.48 -6.52
N TRP A 127 1.08 14.95 -7.70
CA TRP A 127 1.21 13.52 -7.97
C TRP A 127 2.66 13.01 -8.01
N GLU A 128 3.59 13.80 -8.54
CA GLU A 128 5.02 13.45 -8.48
C GLU A 128 5.50 13.36 -7.03
N GLU A 129 5.05 14.26 -6.15
CA GLU A 129 5.40 14.16 -4.73
C GLU A 129 4.82 12.91 -4.06
N VAL A 130 3.57 12.54 -4.40
CA VAL A 130 2.95 11.29 -3.93
C VAL A 130 3.77 10.08 -4.40
N ARG A 131 4.15 10.04 -5.68
CA ARG A 131 5.00 8.98 -6.24
C ARG A 131 6.36 8.90 -5.54
N GLN A 132 7.00 10.04 -5.29
CA GLN A 132 8.28 10.09 -4.61
C GLN A 132 8.20 9.54 -3.18
N ARG A 133 7.13 9.86 -2.44
CA ARG A 133 6.90 9.32 -1.09
C ARG A 133 6.65 7.81 -1.11
N CYS A 134 5.86 7.32 -2.06
CA CYS A 134 5.62 5.88 -2.23
C CYS A 134 6.93 5.13 -2.55
N LEU A 135 7.75 5.69 -3.44
CA LEU A 135 9.05 5.13 -3.81
C LEU A 135 9.99 5.06 -2.60
N SER A 136 10.06 6.11 -1.78
CA SER A 136 10.89 6.11 -0.56
C SER A 136 10.53 4.96 0.38
N VAL A 137 9.24 4.69 0.59
CA VAL A 137 8.80 3.55 1.41
C VAL A 137 9.14 2.22 0.74
N ALA A 138 8.95 2.10 -0.57
CA ALA A 138 9.28 0.87 -1.31
C ALA A 138 10.78 0.54 -1.21
N VAL A 139 11.65 1.54 -1.32
CA VAL A 139 13.10 1.41 -1.13
C VAL A 139 13.41 0.96 0.30
N ALA A 140 12.87 1.65 1.31
CA ALA A 140 13.09 1.30 2.70
C ALA A 140 12.61 -0.13 3.03
N MET A 141 11.47 -0.57 2.48
CA MET A 141 10.99 -1.95 2.64
C MET A 141 11.94 -3.00 2.03
N LEU A 142 12.58 -2.68 0.90
CA LEU A 142 13.56 -3.55 0.26
C LEU A 142 14.89 -3.59 1.02
N GLU A 143 15.24 -2.52 1.74
CA GLU A 143 16.42 -2.47 2.60
C GLU A 143 16.21 -3.28 3.89
N GLU A 144 15.02 -3.20 4.50
CA GLU A 144 14.66 -4.00 5.69
C GLU A 144 14.61 -5.51 5.43
N ALA A 145 14.43 -5.93 4.17
CA ALA A 145 14.34 -7.34 3.78
C ALA A 145 15.71 -8.00 3.52
N ARG A 146 16.82 -7.25 3.59
CA ARG A 146 18.20 -7.75 3.36
C ARG A 146 18.84 -8.31 4.61
#